data_AF-A0A2J8JLE9-F1
#
_entry.id   AF-A0A2J8JLE9-F1
#
_cell.length_a   1.000
_cell.length_b   1.000
_cell.length_c   1.000
_cell.angle_alpha   90.00
_cell.angle_beta   90.00
_cell.angle_gamma   90.00
#
_symmetry.space_group_name_H-M   'P 1'
#
loop_
_entity.id
_entity.type
_entity.pdbx_description
1 polymer ?
#
loop_
_entity_poly.entity_id
_entity_poly.type
_entity_poly.pdbx_seq_one_letter_code
_entity_poly.pdbx_strand_id
1 'polypeptide(L)'
;MEVAVPVKQEAEGLALDSPWHRFRRFHLGDAPGPREALGLLRALCRDWLRPEVHTKEQMLELLVLEQFLSALPADTQAWVCSRQPQSGEEAVALLEELW
;
A
#
# COMPACT_ATOMS: atom_id res chain seq x y z
N MET A 1 26.51 -23.48 25.91
CA MET A 1 25.13 -23.93 25.64
C MET A 1 24.47 -22.81 24.88
N GLU A 2 24.28 -23.01 23.57
CA GLU A 2 23.52 -22.09 22.72
C GLU A 2 22.07 -22.00 23.19
N VAL A 3 21.47 -20.83 23.07
CA VAL A 3 20.18 -20.74 22.38
C VAL A 3 20.24 -19.50 21.51
N ALA A 4 20.51 -19.70 20.22
CA ALA A 4 20.19 -18.70 19.21
C ALA A 4 18.67 -18.56 19.16
N VAL A 5 18.16 -17.35 19.38
CA VAL A 5 16.77 -17.01 19.07
C VAL A 5 16.79 -16.33 17.71
N PRO A 6 16.23 -16.93 16.64
CA PRO A 6 16.07 -16.21 15.39
C PRO A 6 14.77 -15.41 15.49
N VAL A 7 14.85 -14.11 15.77
CA VAL A 7 13.70 -13.24 15.52
C VAL A 7 13.73 -12.84 14.06
N LYS A 8 13.02 -13.66 13.29
CA LYS A 8 12.61 -13.42 11.92
C LYS A 8 11.82 -12.11 11.79
N GLN A 9 11.93 -11.53 10.60
CA GLN A 9 11.02 -10.58 9.93
C GLN A 9 11.13 -9.08 10.27
N GLU A 10 12.30 -8.50 9.99
CA GLU A 10 12.41 -7.05 9.72
C GLU A 10 11.90 -6.68 8.30
N ALA A 11 11.48 -7.65 7.48
CA ALA A 11 10.95 -7.41 6.14
C ALA A 11 9.46 -7.01 6.11
N GLU A 12 8.71 -7.19 7.20
CA GLU A 12 7.27 -6.90 7.23
C GLU A 12 6.95 -5.44 7.57
N GLY A 13 7.86 -4.71 8.23
CA GLY A 13 7.65 -3.30 8.58
C GLY A 13 7.65 -2.36 7.37
N LEU A 14 8.51 -2.62 6.38
CA LEU A 14 8.75 -1.68 5.28
C LEU A 14 7.62 -1.65 4.24
N ALA A 15 6.84 -2.74 4.11
CA ALA A 15 5.70 -2.78 3.20
C ALA A 15 4.44 -2.13 3.81
N LEU A 16 4.26 -2.26 5.14
CA LEU A 16 3.07 -1.74 5.85
C LEU A 16 3.08 -0.21 6.03
N ASP A 17 4.21 0.47 5.83
CA ASP A 17 4.32 1.92 6.08
C ASP A 17 3.84 2.81 4.92
N SER A 18 3.49 2.22 3.78
CA SER A 18 2.93 2.97 2.66
C SER A 18 1.65 3.72 3.09
N PRO A 19 1.48 5.02 2.73
CA PRO A 19 0.27 5.79 3.02
C PRO A 19 -1.02 5.08 2.59
N TRP A 20 -0.95 4.33 1.49
CA TRP A 20 -2.04 3.50 0.99
C TRP A 20 -2.48 2.42 2.00
N HIS A 21 -1.53 1.62 2.51
CA HIS A 21 -1.82 0.56 3.48
C HIS A 21 -2.46 1.14 4.74
N ARG A 22 -1.94 2.27 5.22
CA ARG A 22 -2.48 2.98 6.39
C ARG A 22 -3.90 3.50 6.14
N PHE A 23 -4.18 4.02 4.96
CA PHE A 23 -5.53 4.47 4.59
C PHE A 23 -6.54 3.30 4.57
N ARG A 24 -6.20 2.16 3.96
CA ARG A 24 -7.12 1.02 3.82
C ARG A 24 -7.28 0.20 5.09
N ARG A 25 -6.27 0.14 5.95
CA ARG A 25 -6.31 -0.57 7.24
C ARG A 25 -6.78 0.31 8.40
N PHE A 26 -7.22 1.54 8.12
CA PHE A 26 -7.69 2.45 9.16
C PHE A 26 -8.89 1.86 9.91
N HIS A 27 -8.82 1.82 11.25
CA HIS A 27 -9.95 1.47 12.09
C HIS A 27 -10.46 2.68 12.88
N LEU A 28 -11.78 2.81 12.98
CA LEU A 28 -12.40 3.94 13.69
C LEU A 28 -11.97 4.00 15.18
N GLY A 29 -11.70 2.84 15.78
CA GLY A 29 -11.25 2.71 17.17
C GLY A 29 -9.83 3.23 17.43
N ASP A 30 -9.03 3.49 16.39
CA ASP A 30 -7.69 4.05 16.51
C ASP A 30 -7.71 5.56 16.78
N ALA A 31 -8.88 6.20 16.68
CA ALA A 31 -9.05 7.64 16.87
C ALA A 31 -9.79 7.98 18.18
N PRO A 32 -9.51 9.13 18.81
CA PRO A 32 -10.20 9.59 20.02
C PRO A 32 -11.71 9.83 19.86
N GLY A 33 -12.20 9.94 18.61
CA GLY A 33 -13.58 10.20 18.29
C GLY A 33 -13.86 10.17 16.79
N PRO A 34 -15.13 10.17 16.37
CA PRO A 34 -15.51 10.06 14.96
C PRO A 34 -15.08 11.26 14.11
N ARG A 35 -14.97 12.45 14.71
CA ARG A 35 -14.52 13.66 14.00
C ARG A 35 -13.02 13.61 13.74
N GLU A 36 -12.26 13.17 14.74
CA GLU A 36 -10.82 12.94 14.68
C GLU A 36 -10.52 11.82 13.67
N ALA A 37 -11.29 10.73 13.69
CA ALA A 37 -11.17 9.65 12.73
C ALA A 37 -11.34 10.12 11.28
N LEU A 38 -12.38 10.93 11.01
CA LEU A 38 -12.60 11.49 9.69
C LEU A 38 -11.44 12.42 9.28
N GLY A 39 -10.90 13.20 10.22
CA GLY A 39 -9.72 14.03 10.00
C GLY A 39 -8.48 13.20 9.60
N LEU A 40 -8.22 12.12 10.34
CA LEU A 40 -7.12 11.19 10.06
C LEU A 40 -7.29 10.49 8.71
N LEU A 41 -8.49 9.99 8.40
CA LEU A 41 -8.78 9.39 7.09
C LEU A 41 -8.53 10.36 5.94
N ARG A 42 -8.89 11.64 6.10
CA ARG A 42 -8.63 12.68 5.10
C ARG A 42 -7.14 12.96 4.93
N ALA A 43 -6.38 12.97 6.02
CA ALA A 43 -4.93 13.13 5.98
C ALA A 43 -4.25 11.96 5.27
N LEU A 44 -4.60 10.72 5.64
CA LEU A 44 -4.08 9.50 5.00
C LEU A 44 -4.44 9.45 3.50
N CYS A 45 -5.66 9.82 3.13
CA CYS A 45 -6.09 9.89 1.73
C CYS A 45 -5.26 10.92 0.94
N ARG A 46 -4.98 12.09 1.53
CA ARG A 46 -4.10 13.09 0.93
C ARG A 46 -2.66 12.61 0.80
N ASP A 47 -2.11 11.97 1.83
CA ASP A 47 -0.75 11.43 1.78
C ASP A 47 -0.59 10.34 0.71
N TRP A 48 -1.64 9.55 0.49
CA TRP A 48 -1.68 8.54 -0.56
C TRP A 48 -1.84 9.15 -1.96
N LEU A 49 -2.90 9.93 -2.18
CA LEU A 49 -3.25 10.42 -3.52
C LEU A 49 -2.49 11.68 -3.92
N ARG A 50 -1.87 12.38 -2.97
CA ARG A 50 -1.06 13.60 -3.15
C ARG A 50 -1.65 14.58 -4.18
N PRO A 51 -2.87 15.10 -3.95
CA PRO A 51 -3.57 15.97 -4.90
C PRO A 51 -2.83 17.29 -5.20
N GLU A 52 -1.79 17.62 -4.43
CA GLU A 52 -0.90 18.76 -4.66
C GLU A 52 0.05 18.55 -5.85
N VAL A 53 0.28 17.28 -6.25
CA VAL A 53 1.18 16.92 -7.36
C VAL A 53 0.52 16.04 -8.42
N HIS A 54 -0.57 15.35 -8.10
CA HIS A 54 -1.29 14.49 -9.04
C HIS A 54 -2.55 15.17 -9.59
N THR A 55 -2.78 14.98 -10.89
CA THR A 55 -4.07 15.31 -11.52
C THR A 55 -5.15 14.32 -11.09
N LYS A 56 -6.41 14.67 -11.34
CA LYS A 56 -7.54 13.78 -11.09
C LYS A 56 -7.36 12.43 -11.80
N GLU A 57 -6.92 12.45 -13.05
CA GLU A 57 -6.69 11.26 -13.86
C GLU A 57 -5.59 10.39 -13.26
N GLN A 58 -4.47 10.98 -12.83
CA GLN A 58 -3.40 10.26 -12.13
C GLN A 58 -3.88 9.65 -10.81
N MET A 59 -4.72 10.36 -10.04
CA MET A 59 -5.32 9.82 -8.84
C MET A 59 -6.23 8.62 -9.14
N LEU A 60 -7.00 8.65 -10.23
CA LEU A 60 -7.82 7.52 -10.66
C LEU A 60 -6.95 6.32 -11.07
N GLU A 61 -5.83 6.54 -11.76
CA GLU A 61 -4.88 5.48 -12.10
C GLU A 61 -4.27 4.83 -10.85
N LEU A 62 -4.02 5.58 -9.77
CA LEU A 62 -3.60 5.00 -8.49
C LEU A 62 -4.67 4.09 -7.88
N LEU A 63 -5.97 4.43 -8.04
CA LEU A 63 -7.07 3.55 -7.62
C LEU A 63 -7.15 2.29 -8.48
N VAL A 64 -6.93 2.42 -9.79
CA VAL A 64 -6.89 1.27 -10.71
C VAL A 64 -5.73 0.36 -10.36
N LEU A 65 -4.54 0.91 -10.14
CA LEU A 65 -3.35 0.16 -9.72
C LEU A 65 -3.61 -0.60 -8.42
N GLU A 66 -4.22 0.04 -7.42
CA GLU A 66 -4.62 -0.64 -6.19
C GLU A 66 -5.53 -1.84 -6.48
N GLN A 67 -6.59 -1.64 -7.26
CA GLN A 67 -7.55 -2.68 -7.56
C GLN A 67 -6.90 -3.81 -8.37
N PHE A 68 -5.98 -3.47 -9.27
CA PHE A 68 -5.21 -4.40 -10.07
C PHE A 68 -4.31 -5.28 -9.19
N LEU A 69 -3.52 -4.67 -8.30
CA LEU A 69 -2.64 -5.39 -7.38
C LEU A 69 -3.44 -6.30 -6.43
N SER A 70 -4.61 -5.86 -5.96
CA SER A 70 -5.46 -6.68 -5.08
C SER A 70 -6.17 -7.84 -5.79
N ALA A 71 -6.24 -7.83 -7.12
CA ALA A 71 -6.81 -8.91 -7.92
C ALA A 71 -5.79 -10.02 -8.24
N LEU A 72 -4.50 -9.81 -7.96
CA LEU A 72 -3.45 -10.78 -8.21
C LEU A 72 -3.47 -11.93 -7.17
N PRO A 73 -3.07 -13.16 -7.56
CA PRO A 73 -2.80 -14.23 -6.60
C PRO A 73 -1.75 -13.81 -5.57
N ALA A 74 -1.85 -14.31 -4.34
CA ALA A 74 -1.02 -13.84 -3.21
C ALA A 74 0.49 -13.87 -3.48
N ASP A 75 1.01 -14.94 -4.08
CA ASP A 75 2.45 -15.07 -4.39
C ASP A 75 2.91 -14.03 -5.42
N THR A 76 2.11 -13.83 -6.47
CA THR A 76 2.37 -12.83 -7.50
C THR A 76 2.23 -11.42 -6.95
N GLN A 77 1.20 -11.15 -6.15
CA GLN A 77 0.97 -9.87 -5.51
C GLN A 77 2.16 -9.49 -4.62
N ALA A 78 2.63 -10.41 -3.77
CA ALA A 78 3.76 -10.17 -2.89
C ALA A 78 5.03 -9.82 -3.69
N TRP A 79 5.28 -10.51 -4.80
CA TRP A 79 6.42 -10.24 -5.66
C TRP A 79 6.31 -8.88 -6.35
N VAL A 80 5.17 -8.56 -6.98
CA VAL A 80 4.96 -7.26 -7.66
C VAL A 80 5.02 -6.11 -6.65
N CYS A 81 4.35 -6.23 -5.50
CA CYS A 81 4.36 -5.20 -4.46
C CYS A 81 5.75 -4.97 -3.87
N SER A 82 6.62 -5.99 -3.83
CA SER A 82 8.01 -5.83 -3.37
C SER A 82 8.84 -4.90 -4.26
N ARG A 83 8.41 -4.71 -5.52
CA ARG A 83 9.04 -3.82 -6.50
C ARG A 83 8.47 -2.40 -6.48
N GLN A 84 7.39 -2.16 -5.72
CA GLN A 84 6.76 -0.85 -5.54
C GLN A 84 6.39 -0.13 -6.87
N PRO A 85 5.60 -0.74 -7.76
CA PRO A 85 5.17 -0.07 -9.00
C PRO A 85 4.39 1.21 -8.68
N GLN A 86 4.65 2.26 -9.46
CA GLN A 86 3.98 3.56 -9.33
C GLN A 86 2.82 3.75 -10.31
N SER A 87 2.67 2.83 -11.27
CA SER A 87 1.60 2.85 -12.28
C SER A 87 1.12 1.44 -12.65
N GLY A 88 -0.06 1.35 -13.24
CA GLY A 88 -0.58 0.09 -13.80
C GLY A 88 0.35 -0.50 -14.85
N GLU A 89 0.91 0.34 -15.72
CA GLU A 89 1.87 -0.06 -16.76
C GLU A 89 3.15 -0.67 -16.16
N GLU A 90 3.70 -0.08 -15.10
CA GLU A 90 4.85 -0.67 -14.39
C GLU A 90 4.49 -2.03 -13.77
N ALA A 91 3.30 -2.15 -13.18
CA ALA A 91 2.84 -3.42 -12.61
C ALA A 91 2.66 -4.50 -13.69
N VAL A 92 2.15 -4.14 -14.88
CA VAL A 92 2.03 -5.05 -16.02
C VAL A 92 3.41 -5.47 -16.52
N ALA A 93 4.33 -4.53 -16.72
CA ALA A 93 5.69 -4.85 -17.16
C ALA A 93 6.39 -5.83 -16.22
N LEU A 94 6.20 -5.67 -14.89
CA LEU A 94 6.69 -6.62 -13.89
C LEU A 94 6.05 -8.00 -14.04
N LEU A 95 4.75 -8.08 -14.30
CA LEU A 95 4.05 -9.35 -14.52
C LEU A 95 4.52 -10.06 -15.80
N GLU A 96 4.85 -9.32 -16.84
CA GLU A 96 5.38 -9.86 -18.09
C GLU A 96 6.76 -10.52 -17.90
N GLU A 97 7.55 -10.12 -16.89
CA GLU A 97 8.81 -10.82 -16.55
C GLU A 97 8.58 -12.24 -16.00
N LEU A 98 7.36 -12.58 -15.59
CA LEU A 98 7.02 -13.89 -15.04
C LEU A 98 6.54 -14.90 -16.11
N TRP A 99 6.28 -14.45 -17.35
CA TRP A 99 5.67 -15.24 -18.45
C TRP A 99 6.64 -15.43 -19.62
#